data_AF-A0A0Q5FMH3-F1
#
_entry.id   AF-A0A0Q5FMH3-F1
#
_cell.length_a   1.000
_cell.length_b   1.000
_cell.length_c   1.000
_cell.angle_alpha   90.00
_cell.angle_beta   90.00
_cell.angle_gamma   90.00
#
_symmetry.space_group_name_H-M   'P 1'
#
loop_
_entity.id
_entity.type
_entity.pdbx_description
1 polymer ?
#
loop_
_entity_poly.entity_id
_entity_poly.type
_entity_poly.pdbx_seq_one_letter_code
_entity_poly.pdbx_strand_id
1 'polypeptide(L)'
;MNVSSKRLTLDHLPRLSPRPAQASDHTGKQRGKMTAIAWARASHSGKGTVWLCRCACGLYEYRRPGTWLSKPFPEDMCTVCQRAQGPNARQTAPVRFQQWIDGLHSLGLTDEEIARIQALKTKVETRGKTAAEIREQIARGEA
;
A
#
# COMPACT_ATOMS: atom_id res chain seq x y z
N MET A 1 -20.70 3.96 2.56
CA MET A 1 -19.63 4.83 2.02
C MET A 1 -18.44 4.77 2.98
N ASN A 2 -17.39 4.03 2.62
CA ASN A 2 -16.20 3.89 3.45
C ASN A 2 -15.34 5.14 3.27
N VAL A 3 -15.47 6.12 4.17
CA VAL A 3 -14.50 7.21 4.27
C VAL A 3 -13.21 6.57 4.73
N SER A 4 -12.35 6.20 3.78
CA SER A 4 -10.99 5.75 4.04
C SER A 4 -10.36 6.86 4.88
N SER A 5 -10.28 6.62 6.20
CA SER A 5 -9.88 7.63 7.17
C SER A 5 -8.42 7.98 6.86
N LYS A 6 -8.24 9.01 6.04
CA LYS A 6 -6.92 9.50 5.65
C LYS A 6 -6.24 9.90 6.96
N ARG A 7 -5.15 9.22 7.30
CA ARG A 7 -4.34 9.60 8.45
C ARG A 7 -3.88 11.04 8.20
N LEU A 8 -4.24 11.92 9.12
CA LEU A 8 -3.80 13.32 9.09
C LEU A 8 -2.36 13.37 9.59
N THR A 9 -1.46 13.84 8.73
CA THR A 9 -0.06 14.10 9.08
C THR A 9 0.08 15.55 9.52
N LEU A 10 0.65 15.76 10.70
CA LEU A 10 0.91 17.07 11.29
C LEU A 10 2.41 17.38 11.17
N ASP A 11 2.74 18.62 10.87
CA ASP A 11 4.11 19.14 10.78
C ASP A 11 4.65 19.69 12.11
N HIS A 12 3.75 19.91 13.08
CA HIS A 12 4.09 20.36 14.41
C HIS A 12 3.41 19.51 15.49
N LEU A 13 3.94 19.58 16.71
CA LEU A 13 3.38 18.92 17.88
C LEU A 13 2.09 19.66 18.30
N PRO A 14 0.91 19.01 18.30
CA PRO A 14 -0.31 19.63 18.80
C PRO A 14 -0.25 19.83 20.31
N ARG A 15 -1.18 20.63 20.85
CA ARG A 15 -1.40 20.69 22.30
C ARG A 15 -1.93 19.34 22.78
N LEU A 16 -1.21 18.74 23.73
CA LEU A 16 -1.51 17.42 24.26
C LEU A 16 -2.09 17.52 25.66
N SER A 17 -3.04 16.64 25.95
CA SER A 17 -3.57 16.47 27.31
C SER A 17 -2.77 15.39 28.06
N PRO A 18 -2.67 15.47 29.39
CA PRO A 18 -2.06 14.41 30.19
C PRO A 18 -2.76 13.06 29.93
N ARG A 19 -1.98 11.98 29.93
CA ARG A 19 -2.52 10.62 29.88
C ARG A 19 -3.31 10.35 31.17
N PRO A 20 -4.57 9.88 31.10
CA PRO A 20 -5.30 9.42 32.29
C PRO A 20 -4.56 8.26 32.98
N ALA A 21 -4.57 8.22 34.31
CA ALA A 21 -3.81 7.24 35.10
C ALA A 21 -4.15 5.78 34.73
N GLN A 22 -5.43 5.51 34.43
CA GLN A 22 -5.95 4.20 34.05
C GLN A 22 -5.61 3.77 32.61
N ALA A 23 -5.12 4.69 31.77
CA ALA A 23 -4.76 4.35 30.39
C ALA A 23 -3.35 3.75 30.33
N SER A 24 -3.20 2.62 29.64
CA SER A 24 -1.89 1.98 29.43
C SER A 24 -0.89 2.91 28.78
N ASP A 25 0.36 2.89 29.24
CA ASP A 25 1.44 3.69 28.67
C ASP A 25 2.05 3.03 27.43
N HIS A 26 2.14 3.80 26.35
CA HIS A 26 2.80 3.40 25.11
C HIS A 26 3.94 4.34 24.73
N THR A 27 4.31 5.28 25.59
CA THR A 27 5.43 6.21 25.34
C THR A 27 6.71 5.43 25.03
N GLY A 28 7.41 5.83 23.98
CA GLY A 28 8.65 5.19 23.52
C GLY A 28 8.45 3.92 22.69
N LYS A 29 7.24 3.33 22.64
CA LYS A 29 7.00 2.13 21.83
C LYS A 29 7.07 2.45 20.34
N GLN A 30 7.73 1.57 19.59
CA GLN A 30 7.99 1.75 18.17
C GLN A 30 7.29 0.70 17.31
N ARG A 31 6.98 1.09 16.06
CA ARG A 31 6.61 0.19 14.97
C ARG A 31 7.10 0.80 13.66
N GLY A 32 7.96 0.09 12.95
CA GLY A 32 8.65 0.64 11.79
C GLY A 32 9.36 1.95 12.15
N LYS A 33 9.08 3.01 11.40
CA LYS A 33 9.65 4.37 11.59
C LYS A 33 8.85 5.25 12.54
N MET A 34 7.81 4.73 13.18
CA MET A 34 6.90 5.51 14.03
C MET A 34 7.16 5.21 15.52
N THR A 35 7.27 6.25 16.33
CA THR A 35 7.45 6.17 17.80
C THR A 35 6.27 6.84 18.49
N ALA A 36 5.61 6.17 19.43
CA ALA A 36 4.58 6.79 20.26
C ALA A 36 5.21 7.78 21.26
N ILE A 37 4.71 9.01 21.28
CA ILE A 37 5.28 10.10 22.09
C ILE A 37 4.32 10.66 23.13
N ALA A 38 3.01 10.55 22.90
CA ALA A 38 2.01 11.06 23.84
C ALA A 38 0.65 10.41 23.65
N TRP A 39 -0.11 10.32 24.75
CA TRP A 39 -1.53 10.00 24.71
C TRP A 39 -2.30 11.17 24.07
N ALA A 40 -3.28 10.87 23.21
CA ALA A 40 -4.11 11.89 22.58
C ALA A 40 -5.55 11.85 23.08
N ARG A 41 -6.19 10.67 23.02
CA ARG A 41 -7.58 10.48 23.45
C ARG A 41 -7.96 9.01 23.58
N ALA A 42 -9.11 8.73 24.18
CA ALA A 42 -9.78 7.44 24.02
C ALA A 42 -10.23 7.23 22.55
N SER A 43 -10.30 5.98 22.10
CA SER A 43 -10.90 5.66 20.80
C SER A 43 -12.40 5.92 20.81
N HIS A 44 -13.01 6.19 19.66
CA HIS A 44 -14.46 6.38 19.55
C HIS A 44 -15.28 5.20 20.09
N SER A 45 -14.73 3.99 20.06
CA SER A 45 -15.36 2.78 20.61
C SER A 45 -15.20 2.63 22.14
N GLY A 46 -14.43 3.49 22.81
CA GLY A 46 -14.06 3.36 24.22
C GLY A 46 -13.10 2.21 24.56
N LYS A 47 -13.00 1.18 23.69
CA LYS A 47 -12.19 -0.03 23.90
C LYS A 47 -10.69 0.13 23.64
N GLY A 48 -10.18 1.34 23.52
CA GLY A 48 -8.76 1.55 23.20
C GLY A 48 -8.33 3.00 23.30
N THR A 49 -7.05 3.24 23.02
CA THR A 49 -6.44 4.56 23.08
C THR A 49 -5.89 4.98 21.71
N VAL A 50 -5.96 6.28 21.45
CA VAL A 50 -5.32 6.96 20.34
C VAL A 50 -4.13 7.72 20.89
N TRP A 51 -2.99 7.55 20.23
CA TRP A 51 -1.71 8.10 20.59
C TRP A 51 -1.19 8.98 19.47
N LEU A 52 -0.49 10.04 19.83
CA LEU A 52 0.33 10.76 18.90
C LEU A 52 1.66 10.04 18.73
N CYS A 53 2.01 9.76 17.49
CA CYS A 53 3.25 9.12 17.11
C CYS A 53 4.08 10.04 16.22
N ARG A 54 5.38 10.11 16.49
CA ARG A 54 6.37 10.81 15.65
C ARG A 54 6.98 9.82 14.66
N CYS A 55 6.98 10.18 13.38
CA CYS A 55 7.70 9.47 12.34
C CYS A 55 9.19 9.87 12.37
N ALA A 56 10.07 9.00 11.87
CA ALA A 56 11.49 9.30 11.73
C ALA A 56 11.81 10.58 10.93
N CYS A 57 10.92 11.01 10.02
CA CYS A 57 11.06 12.28 9.29
C CYS A 57 10.71 13.53 10.11
N GLY A 58 10.25 13.36 11.35
CA GLY A 58 9.85 14.46 12.24
C GLY A 58 8.37 14.76 12.28
N LEU A 59 7.58 14.31 11.29
CA LEU A 59 6.14 14.53 11.22
C LEU A 59 5.36 13.65 12.22
N TYR A 60 4.14 14.07 12.56
CA TYR A 60 3.32 13.43 13.58
C TYR A 60 2.01 12.87 13.01
N GLU A 61 1.54 11.74 13.55
CA GLU A 61 0.23 11.17 13.21
C GLU A 61 -0.43 10.51 14.42
N TYR A 62 -1.77 10.52 14.43
CA TYR A 62 -2.54 9.76 15.41
C TYR A 62 -2.61 8.27 15.03
N ARG A 63 -2.20 7.39 15.95
CA ARG A 63 -2.19 5.93 15.80
C ARG A 63 -2.88 5.25 16.98
N ARG A 64 -3.25 3.97 16.85
CA ARG A 64 -3.88 3.17 17.91
C ARG A 64 -2.94 2.04 18.34
N PRO A 65 -2.12 2.20 19.40
CA PRO A 65 -1.07 1.25 19.75
C PRO A 65 -1.54 -0.19 20.03
N GLY A 66 -2.77 -0.37 20.53
CA GLY A 66 -3.32 -1.70 20.84
C GLY A 66 -3.45 -2.64 19.65
N THR A 67 -3.70 -2.12 18.45
CA THR A 67 -3.69 -2.90 17.19
C THR A 67 -2.31 -2.87 16.50
N TRP A 68 -1.41 -2.03 17.01
CA TRP A 68 -0.17 -1.61 16.35
C TRP A 68 1.02 -2.50 16.74
N LEU A 69 1.03 -3.02 17.96
CA LEU A 69 2.12 -3.85 18.50
C LEU A 69 1.92 -5.35 18.28
N SER A 70 0.72 -5.79 17.91
CA SER A 70 0.41 -7.22 17.78
C SER A 70 0.92 -7.87 16.49
N LYS A 71 1.29 -7.07 15.47
CA LYS A 71 1.86 -7.58 14.21
C LYS A 71 3.04 -6.73 13.77
N PRO A 72 4.22 -7.34 13.51
CA PRO A 72 5.36 -6.61 12.98
C PRO A 72 4.98 -5.98 11.63
N PHE A 73 5.32 -4.70 11.48
CA PHE A 73 5.18 -3.98 10.21
C PHE A 73 6.37 -3.02 10.10
N PRO A 74 7.52 -3.55 9.62
CA PRO A 74 8.78 -2.80 9.60
C PRO A 74 8.68 -1.52 8.75
N GLU A 75 7.76 -1.49 7.79
CA GLU A 75 7.56 -0.36 6.88
C GLU A 75 6.54 0.68 7.37
N ASP A 76 6.12 0.67 8.65
CA ASP A 76 5.21 1.72 9.11
C ASP A 76 5.88 3.09 9.09
N MET A 77 5.21 4.08 8.51
CA MET A 77 5.66 5.46 8.47
C MET A 77 4.47 6.41 8.26
N CYS A 78 4.70 7.72 8.38
CA CYS A 78 3.68 8.71 8.09
C CYS A 78 3.27 8.68 6.60
N THR A 79 2.08 9.19 6.28
CA THR A 79 1.55 9.17 4.92
C THR A 79 2.40 9.98 3.94
N VAL A 80 3.11 11.01 4.42
CA VAL A 80 4.06 11.77 3.60
C VAL A 80 5.24 10.89 3.18
N CYS A 81 5.92 10.24 4.13
CA CYS A 81 6.99 9.30 3.83
C CYS A 81 6.51 8.14 2.96
N GLN A 82 5.30 7.62 3.22
CA GLN A 82 4.71 6.55 2.42
C GLN A 82 4.50 6.99 0.96
N ARG A 83 4.03 8.23 0.72
CA ARG A 83 3.86 8.75 -0.64
C ARG A 83 5.19 9.06 -1.32
N ALA A 84 6.19 9.48 -0.56
CA ALA A 84 7.54 9.75 -1.08
C ALA A 84 8.24 8.49 -1.60
N GLN A 85 7.81 7.28 -1.20
CA GLN A 85 8.30 6.02 -1.75
C GLN A 85 7.83 5.75 -3.20
N GLY A 86 6.97 6.61 -3.75
CA GLY A 86 6.40 6.44 -5.09
C GLY A 86 5.09 5.64 -5.08
N PRO A 87 4.45 5.47 -6.26
CA PRO A 87 3.21 4.72 -6.37
C PRO A 87 3.45 3.24 -6.06
N ASN A 88 2.51 2.61 -5.37
CA ASN A 88 2.57 1.18 -5.14
C ASN A 88 2.22 0.40 -6.42
N ALA A 89 2.56 -0.91 -6.45
CA ALA A 89 2.36 -1.76 -7.62
C ALA A 89 0.92 -1.71 -8.15
N ARG A 90 -0.09 -1.67 -7.28
CA ARG A 90 -1.51 -1.60 -7.65
C ARG A 90 -1.84 -0.28 -8.36
N GLN A 91 -1.27 0.85 -7.94
CA GLN A 91 -1.47 2.14 -8.60
C GLN A 91 -0.85 2.17 -9.99
N THR A 92 0.31 1.51 -10.19
CA THR A 92 0.96 1.43 -11.51
C THR A 92 0.42 0.33 -12.41
N ALA A 93 -0.39 -0.61 -11.88
CA ALA A 93 -0.83 -1.80 -12.60
C ALA A 93 -1.60 -1.48 -13.90
N PRO A 94 -2.56 -0.53 -13.94
CA PRO A 94 -3.27 -0.20 -15.17
C PRO A 94 -2.33 0.32 -16.27
N VAL A 95 -1.38 1.20 -15.90
CA VAL A 95 -0.41 1.76 -16.85
C VAL A 95 0.51 0.66 -17.39
N ARG A 96 1.02 -0.22 -16.51
CA ARG A 96 1.87 -1.35 -16.91
C ARG A 96 1.12 -2.34 -17.81
N PHE A 97 -0.17 -2.56 -17.53
CA PHE A 97 -1.01 -3.42 -18.35
C PHE A 97 -1.24 -2.82 -19.74
N GLN A 98 -1.52 -1.51 -19.82
CA GLN A 98 -1.64 -0.83 -21.11
C GLN A 98 -0.33 -0.88 -21.89
N GLN A 99 0.81 -0.61 -21.25
CA GLN A 99 2.13 -0.71 -21.89
C GLN A 99 2.41 -2.12 -22.44
N TRP A 100 1.93 -3.15 -21.75
CA TRP A 100 2.02 -4.53 -22.25
C TRP A 100 1.14 -4.75 -23.47
N ILE A 101 -0.11 -4.27 -23.48
CA ILE A 101 -1.00 -4.29 -24.64
C ILE A 101 -0.37 -3.56 -25.84
N ASP A 102 0.12 -2.34 -25.63
CA ASP A 102 0.77 -1.53 -26.66
C ASP A 102 1.99 -2.24 -27.25
N GLY A 103 2.76 -2.93 -26.39
CA GLY A 103 3.89 -3.76 -26.81
C GLY A 103 3.45 -4.91 -27.72
N LEU A 104 2.34 -5.60 -27.40
CA LEU A 104 1.81 -6.67 -28.24
C LEU A 104 1.27 -6.14 -29.58
N HIS A 105 0.59 -4.99 -29.58
CA HIS A 105 0.19 -4.33 -30.82
C HIS A 105 1.39 -3.93 -31.68
N SER A 106 2.48 -3.47 -31.07
CA SER A 106 3.71 -3.10 -31.80
C SER A 106 4.37 -4.31 -32.50
N LEU A 107 4.16 -5.51 -31.97
CA LEU A 107 4.56 -6.78 -32.58
C LEU A 107 3.58 -7.25 -33.68
N GLY A 108 2.43 -6.59 -33.83
CA GLY A 108 1.40 -6.92 -34.81
C GLY A 108 0.34 -7.90 -34.33
N LEU A 109 0.10 -8.01 -33.01
CA LEU A 109 -1.01 -8.79 -32.47
C LEU A 109 -2.31 -7.98 -32.43
N THR A 110 -3.44 -8.66 -32.66
CA THR A 110 -4.78 -8.06 -32.61
C THR A 110 -5.39 -8.11 -31.20
N ASP A 111 -6.44 -7.32 -30.96
CA ASP A 111 -7.17 -7.31 -29.68
C ASP A 111 -7.73 -8.70 -29.32
N GLU A 112 -8.20 -9.47 -30.32
CA GLU A 112 -8.70 -10.83 -30.12
C GLU A 112 -7.59 -11.79 -29.69
N GLU A 113 -6.39 -11.65 -30.27
CA GLU A 113 -5.22 -12.43 -29.87
C GLU A 113 -4.80 -12.08 -28.44
N ILE A 114 -4.77 -10.79 -28.10
CA ILE A 114 -4.43 -10.32 -26.75
C ILE A 114 -5.46 -10.79 -25.72
N ALA A 115 -6.75 -10.81 -26.06
CA ALA A 115 -7.80 -11.36 -25.20
C ALA A 115 -7.61 -12.87 -24.96
N ARG A 116 -7.23 -13.64 -25.98
CA ARG A 116 -6.87 -15.06 -25.83
C ARG A 116 -5.67 -15.27 -24.91
N ILE A 117 -4.62 -14.46 -25.05
CA ILE A 117 -3.45 -14.50 -24.15
C ILE A 117 -3.88 -14.29 -22.70
N GLN A 118 -4.76 -13.30 -22.44
CA GLN A 118 -5.28 -13.04 -21.09
C GLN A 118 -6.10 -14.22 -20.54
N ALA A 119 -6.89 -14.88 -21.38
CA ALA A 119 -7.67 -16.06 -20.99
C ALA A 119 -6.77 -17.26 -20.63
N LEU A 120 -5.68 -17.45 -21.39
CA LEU A 120 -4.73 -18.55 -21.22
C LEU A 120 -3.70 -18.32 -20.08
N LYS A 121 -3.55 -17.08 -19.61
CA LYS A 121 -2.67 -16.69 -18.50
C LYS A 121 -1.23 -17.19 -18.69
N THR A 122 -0.74 -18.05 -17.78
CA THR A 122 0.65 -18.52 -17.74
C THR A 122 1.00 -19.55 -18.83
N LYS A 123 0.02 -19.95 -19.66
CA LYS A 123 0.28 -20.85 -20.79
C LYS A 123 0.91 -20.16 -22.00
N VAL A 124 1.00 -18.82 -21.99
CA VAL A 124 1.59 -18.04 -23.08
C VAL A 124 2.64 -17.07 -22.52
N GLU A 125 3.89 -17.27 -22.89
CA GLU A 125 4.99 -16.33 -22.61
C GLU A 125 5.07 -15.29 -23.72
N THR A 126 5.05 -14.01 -23.34
CA THR A 126 5.09 -12.87 -24.25
C THR A 126 6.41 -12.11 -24.22
N ARG A 127 7.20 -12.27 -23.16
CA ARG A 127 8.44 -11.52 -22.98
C ARG A 127 9.51 -12.01 -23.95
N GLY A 128 9.98 -11.10 -24.81
CA GLY A 128 11.08 -11.37 -25.75
C GLY A 128 10.71 -12.31 -26.89
N LYS A 129 9.41 -12.52 -27.14
CA LYS A 129 8.89 -13.38 -28.21
C LYS A 129 8.42 -12.56 -29.40
N THR A 130 8.58 -13.12 -30.59
CA THR A 130 8.00 -12.59 -31.82
C THR A 130 6.49 -12.90 -31.88
N ALA A 131 5.74 -12.16 -32.69
CA ALA A 131 4.31 -12.42 -32.85
C ALA A 131 4.01 -13.84 -33.37
N ALA A 132 4.87 -14.39 -34.24
CA ALA A 132 4.73 -15.76 -34.73
C ALA A 132 4.85 -16.81 -33.61
N GLU A 133 5.86 -16.68 -32.74
CA GLU A 133 6.04 -17.58 -31.60
C GLU A 133 4.90 -17.47 -30.57
N ILE A 134 4.36 -16.27 -30.38
CA ILE A 134 3.22 -16.05 -29.48
C ILE A 134 1.97 -16.73 -30.05
N ARG A 135 1.69 -16.59 -31.35
CA ARG A 135 0.56 -17.27 -32.01
C ARG A 135 0.66 -18.80 -31.92
N GLU A 136 1.86 -19.35 -32.11
CA GLU A 136 2.08 -20.79 -31.95
C GLU A 136 1.78 -21.26 -30.52
N GLN A 137 2.14 -20.46 -29.50
CA GLN A 137 1.78 -20.76 -28.11
C GLN A 137 0.28 -20.69 -27.86
N ILE A 138 -0.42 -19.69 -28.41
CA ILE A 138 -1.89 -19.59 -28.32
C ILE A 138 -2.53 -20.86 -28.90
N ALA A 139 -2.13 -21.26 -30.12
CA ALA A 139 -2.65 -22.45 -30.77
C ALA A 139 -2.38 -23.74 -29.97
N ARG A 140 -1.20 -23.87 -29.33
CA ARG A 140 -0.88 -25.00 -28.45
C ARG A 140 -1.63 -25.00 -27.13
N GLY A 141 -2.02 -23.83 -26.63
CA GLY A 141 -2.73 -23.68 -25.35
C GLY A 141 -4.23 -23.97 -25.42
N GLU A 142 -4.78 -23.98 -26.64
CA GLU A 142 -6.19 -24.31 -26.96
C GLU A 142 -6.43 -25.81 -27.20
N ALA A 143 -5.36 -26.58 -27.43
CA ALA A 143 -5.37 -28.04 -27.52
C ALA A 143 -5.35 -28.71 -26.13
#